data_AF-A0A7X8UJR9-F1
#
_entry.id   AF-A0A7X8UJR9-F1
#
_cell.length_a   1.000
_cell.length_b   1.000
_cell.length_c   1.000
_cell.angle_alpha   90.00
_cell.angle_beta   90.00
_cell.angle_gamma   90.00
#
_symmetry.space_group_name_H-M   'P 1'
#
loop_
_entity.id
_entity.type
_entity.pdbx_description
1 polymer ?
#
loop_
_entity_poly.entity_id
_entity_poly.type
_entity_poly.pdbx_seq_one_letter_code
_entity_poly.pdbx_strand_id
1 'polypeptide(L)'
;MTKRKAKAPECGLLIDYEYCTGCYACQVACAQEHHWPAGMGGIRVQEVVQALPNDRAYLAFIPFPTELCVLCAARTRKGLQPACVQHCMAACMKYGKIEDLVKEMTKPRMVLWAPRA
;
A
#
# COMPACT_ATOMS: atom_id res chain seq x y z
N MET A 1 0.21 20.32 25.72
CA MET A 1 0.22 19.45 24.53
C MET A 1 -0.94 18.47 24.62
N THR A 2 -2.11 18.87 24.14
CA THR A 2 -3.35 18.10 24.21
C THR A 2 -3.22 16.86 23.32
N LYS A 3 -3.15 15.68 23.94
CA LYS A 3 -3.25 14.37 23.27
C LYS A 3 -4.61 14.28 22.59
N ARG A 4 -4.72 14.72 21.34
CA ARG A 4 -5.87 14.48 20.49
C ARG A 4 -5.94 12.96 20.32
N LYS A 5 -6.90 12.29 20.97
CA LYS A 5 -7.14 10.85 20.77
C LYS A 5 -7.36 10.64 19.28
N ALA A 6 -6.40 10.02 18.60
CA ALA A 6 -6.51 9.73 17.18
C ALA A 6 -7.71 8.78 17.00
N LYS A 7 -8.68 9.18 16.19
CA LYS A 7 -9.81 8.32 15.80
C LYS A 7 -9.21 7.13 15.05
N ALA A 8 -9.69 5.92 15.34
CA ALA A 8 -9.28 4.72 14.62
C ALA A 8 -9.52 4.94 13.11
N PRO A 9 -8.58 4.55 12.23
CA PRO A 9 -8.78 4.67 10.80
C PRO A 9 -9.95 3.79 10.35
N GLU A 10 -10.83 4.32 9.51
CA GLU A 10 -12.01 3.59 9.02
C GLU A 10 -11.68 2.77 7.76
N CYS A 11 -10.82 3.32 6.90
CA CYS A 11 -10.37 2.71 5.66
C CYS A 11 -8.87 2.44 5.69
N GLY A 12 -8.44 1.48 4.89
CA GLY A 12 -7.03 1.12 4.74
C GLY A 12 -6.73 0.46 3.40
N LEU A 13 -5.53 -0.10 3.32
CA LEU A 13 -5.06 -0.93 2.23
C LEU A 13 -4.77 -2.34 2.76
N LEU A 14 -5.27 -3.36 2.08
CA LEU A 14 -4.82 -4.73 2.21
C LEU A 14 -3.84 -5.02 1.10
N ILE A 15 -2.64 -5.45 1.45
CA ILE A 15 -1.52 -5.62 0.52
C ILE A 15 -1.01 -7.06 0.63
N ASP A 16 -0.98 -7.77 -0.49
CA ASP A 16 -0.40 -9.09 -0.59
C ASP A 16 1.07 -8.98 -1.03
N TYR A 17 1.99 -9.34 -0.13
CA TYR A 17 3.43 -9.24 -0.39
C TYR A 17 3.98 -10.37 -1.28
N GLU A 18 3.20 -11.42 -1.57
CA GLU A 18 3.69 -12.52 -2.40
C GLU A 18 3.55 -12.24 -3.91
N TYR A 19 2.64 -11.35 -4.30
CA TYR A 19 2.28 -11.17 -5.72
C TYR A 19 2.89 -9.93 -6.37
N CYS A 20 3.57 -9.06 -5.64
CA CYS A 20 4.13 -7.86 -6.26
C CYS A 20 5.25 -8.22 -7.26
N THR A 21 5.09 -7.79 -8.50
CA THR A 21 6.04 -8.07 -9.60
C THR A 21 7.14 -7.03 -9.74
N GLY A 22 7.15 -5.99 -8.90
CA GLY A 22 8.18 -4.94 -8.98
C GLY A 22 8.05 -4.01 -10.20
N CYS A 23 6.86 -3.83 -10.79
CA CYS A 23 6.70 -2.98 -11.98
C CYS A 23 6.75 -1.47 -11.72
N TYR A 24 6.76 -1.03 -10.45
CA TYR A 24 6.79 0.38 -10.01
C TYR A 24 5.62 1.27 -10.48
N ALA A 25 4.62 0.73 -11.19
CA ALA A 25 3.48 1.48 -11.71
C ALA A 25 2.70 2.23 -10.61
N CYS A 26 2.57 1.61 -9.43
CA CYS A 26 1.90 2.23 -8.29
C CYS A 26 2.60 3.51 -7.81
N GLN A 27 3.94 3.59 -7.88
CA GLN A 27 4.68 4.79 -7.50
C GLN A 27 4.43 5.94 -8.48
N VAL A 28 4.53 5.62 -9.78
CA VAL A 28 4.33 6.60 -10.86
C VAL A 28 2.90 7.13 -10.83
N ALA A 29 1.91 6.23 -10.73
CA ALA A 29 0.50 6.60 -10.66
C ALA A 29 0.20 7.46 -9.41
N CYS A 30 0.80 7.15 -8.26
CA CYS A 30 0.62 7.93 -7.04
C CYS A 30 1.19 9.35 -7.18
N ALA A 31 2.41 9.47 -7.70
CA ALA A 31 3.04 10.77 -7.92
C ALA A 31 2.26 11.61 -8.94
N GLN A 32 1.81 11.00 -10.04
CA GLN A 32 1.00 11.67 -11.07
C GLN A 32 -0.35 12.16 -10.54
N GLU A 33 -1.08 11.32 -9.81
CA GLU A 33 -2.36 11.70 -9.20
C GLU A 33 -2.24 12.96 -8.31
N HIS A 34 -1.15 13.04 -7.55
CA HIS A 34 -0.92 14.10 -6.59
C HIS A 34 -0.03 15.24 -7.11
N HIS A 35 0.42 15.17 -8.37
CA HIS A 35 1.34 16.12 -8.99
C HIS A 35 2.63 16.33 -8.17
N TRP A 36 3.13 15.26 -7.56
CA TRP A 36 4.36 15.32 -6.76
C TRP A 36 5.61 15.14 -7.62
N PRO A 37 6.76 15.73 -7.21
CA PRO A 37 8.04 15.48 -7.87
C PRO A 37 8.42 14.00 -7.85
N ALA A 38 9.23 13.59 -8.83
CA ALA A 38 9.78 12.23 -8.87
C ALA A 38 10.51 11.88 -7.56
N GLY A 39 10.26 10.67 -7.06
CA GLY A 39 10.80 10.20 -5.78
C GLY A 39 9.91 10.49 -4.56
N MET A 40 8.89 11.35 -4.70
CA MET A 40 7.88 11.58 -3.68
C MET A 40 6.59 10.81 -4.01
N GLY A 41 6.09 10.01 -3.07
CA GLY A 41 4.90 9.19 -3.29
C GLY A 41 4.38 8.56 -2.00
N GLY A 42 3.07 8.31 -1.96
CA GLY A 42 2.40 7.60 -0.88
C GLY A 42 2.61 6.09 -0.90
N ILE A 43 3.28 5.56 -1.92
CA ILE A 43 3.64 4.14 -2.03
C ILE A 43 5.05 4.05 -2.60
N ARG A 44 5.84 3.11 -2.07
CA ARG A 44 7.17 2.79 -2.57
C ARG A 44 7.33 1.27 -2.66
N VAL A 45 7.79 0.78 -3.79
CA VAL A 45 8.18 -0.61 -3.96
C VAL A 45 9.61 -0.74 -3.48
N GLN A 46 9.81 -1.57 -2.46
CA GLN A 46 11.12 -1.93 -1.96
C GLN A 46 11.52 -3.29 -2.51
N GLU A 47 12.66 -3.36 -3.16
CA GLU A 47 13.32 -4.63 -3.44
C GLU A 47 14.03 -5.10 -2.17
N VAL A 48 13.68 -6.29 -1.71
CA VAL A 48 14.23 -6.90 -0.50
C VAL A 48 14.86 -8.23 -0.88
N VAL A 49 16.17 -8.34 -0.63
CA VAL A 49 16.91 -9.59 -0.74
C VAL A 49 17.20 -10.06 0.67
N GLN A 50 16.50 -11.12 1.10
CA GLN A 50 16.71 -11.74 2.39
C GLN A 50 17.62 -12.96 2.25
N ALA A 51 18.74 -12.97 2.97
CA ALA A 51 19.56 -14.17 3.13
C ALA A 51 18.81 -15.19 3.98
N LEU A 52 18.76 -16.43 3.51
CA LEU A 52 18.15 -17.58 4.18
C LEU A 52 19.23 -18.62 4.52
N PRO A 53 18.98 -19.52 5.49
CA PRO A 53 19.88 -20.62 5.77
C PRO A 53 20.19 -21.46 4.53
N ASN A 54 21.41 -22.03 4.50
CA ASN A 54 21.96 -22.86 3.43
C ASN A 54 22.18 -22.09 2.12
N ASP A 55 22.76 -20.88 2.20
CA ASP A 55 23.13 -20.04 1.04
C ASP A 55 21.98 -19.77 0.05
N ARG A 56 20.74 -19.75 0.55
CA ARG A 56 19.57 -19.38 -0.26
C ARG A 56 19.27 -17.91 -0.09
N ALA A 57 18.69 -17.30 -1.12
CA ALA A 57 18.17 -15.95 -1.06
C ALA A 57 16.68 -15.94 -1.38
N TYR A 58 15.93 -15.13 -0.66
CA TYR A 58 14.55 -14.80 -0.98
C TYR A 58 14.50 -13.36 -1.50
N LEU A 59 14.17 -13.22 -2.78
CA LEU A 59 13.91 -11.94 -3.42
C LEU A 59 12.40 -11.66 -3.35
N ALA A 60 12.05 -10.50 -2.80
CA ALA A 60 10.68 -10.01 -2.79
C ALA A 60 10.63 -8.54 -3.16
N PHE A 61 9.57 -8.16 -3.86
CA PHE A 61 9.19 -6.77 -4.04
C PHE A 61 8.05 -6.45 -3.08
N ILE A 62 8.22 -5.43 -2.25
CA ILE A 62 7.26 -5.08 -1.22
C ILE A 62 6.72 -3.67 -1.51
N PRO A 63 5.46 -3.53 -1.95
CA PRO A 63 4.81 -2.24 -2.06
C PRO A 63 4.45 -1.75 -0.64
N PHE A 64 5.25 -0.82 -0.14
CA PHE A 64 5.14 -0.23 1.18
C PHE A 64 4.51 1.17 1.10
N PRO A 65 3.36 1.42 1.77
CA PRO A 65 2.81 2.76 1.86
C PRO A 65 3.67 3.66 2.75
N THR A 66 3.93 4.88 2.31
CA THR A 66 4.76 5.85 3.03
C THR A 66 3.91 6.77 3.90
N GLU A 67 4.57 7.63 4.69
CA GLU A 67 3.93 8.69 5.48
C GLU A 67 3.16 9.73 4.64
N LEU A 68 3.37 9.75 3.32
CA LEU A 68 2.63 10.63 2.41
C LEU A 68 1.31 10.02 1.93
N CYS A 69 1.04 8.75 2.25
CA CYS A 69 -0.18 8.10 1.81
C CYS A 69 -1.41 8.70 2.50
N VAL A 70 -2.32 9.24 1.69
CA VAL A 70 -3.59 9.83 2.13
C VAL A 70 -4.81 9.01 1.69
N LEU A 71 -4.59 7.72 1.36
CA LEU A 71 -5.59 6.80 0.77
C LEU A 71 -6.34 7.39 -0.44
N CYS A 72 -5.69 8.28 -1.19
CA CYS A 72 -6.27 9.02 -2.30
C CYS A 72 -7.68 9.58 -1.98
N ALA A 73 -7.85 10.24 -0.83
CA ALA A 73 -9.15 10.70 -0.35
C ALA A 73 -10.01 11.45 -1.40
N ALA A 74 -9.39 12.20 -2.32
CA ALA A 74 -10.08 12.89 -3.41
C ALA A 74 -10.69 11.92 -4.46
N ARG A 75 -10.04 10.79 -4.73
CA ARG A 75 -10.54 9.73 -5.62
C ARG A 75 -11.62 8.91 -4.93
N THR A 76 -11.36 8.47 -3.70
CA THR A 76 -12.25 7.56 -2.97
C THR A 76 -13.58 8.21 -2.62
N ARG A 77 -13.61 9.52 -2.34
CA ARG A 77 -14.87 10.28 -2.21
C ARG A 77 -15.73 10.31 -3.47
N LYS A 78 -15.13 10.11 -4.65
CA LYS A 78 -15.83 10.01 -5.94
C LYS A 78 -16.20 8.57 -6.30
N GLY A 79 -16.02 7.62 -5.38
CA GLY A 79 -16.22 6.19 -5.64
C GLY A 79 -15.12 5.54 -6.48
N LEU A 80 -14.02 6.24 -6.75
CA LEU A 80 -12.88 5.71 -7.50
C LEU A 80 -11.90 5.00 -6.58
N GLN A 81 -11.19 4.01 -7.11
CA GLN A 81 -10.10 3.35 -6.38
C GLN A 81 -8.89 4.29 -6.21
N PRO A 82 -8.09 4.12 -5.14
CA PRO A 82 -6.79 4.78 -5.03
C PRO A 82 -5.90 4.50 -6.25
N ALA A 83 -5.06 5.47 -6.60
CA ALA A 83 -4.23 5.37 -7.79
C ALA A 83 -3.32 4.14 -7.78
N CYS A 84 -2.73 3.81 -6.62
CA CYS A 84 -1.88 2.63 -6.46
C CYS A 84 -2.64 1.30 -6.67
N VAL A 85 -3.89 1.21 -6.18
CA VAL A 85 -4.75 0.02 -6.32
C VAL A 85 -5.18 -0.15 -7.78
N GLN A 86 -5.67 0.92 -8.40
CA GLN A 86 -6.16 0.87 -9.77
C GLN A 86 -5.09 0.49 -10.80
N HIS A 87 -3.83 0.88 -10.56
CA HIS A 87 -2.72 0.66 -11.50
C HIS A 87 -1.84 -0.53 -11.10
N CYS A 88 -2.26 -1.33 -10.11
CA CYS A 88 -1.53 -2.53 -9.73
C CYS A 88 -1.73 -3.63 -10.77
N MET A 89 -0.75 -3.83 -11.65
CA MET A 89 -0.80 -4.88 -12.69
C MET A 89 -0.90 -6.29 -12.10
N ALA A 90 -0.38 -6.50 -10.89
CA ALA A 90 -0.44 -7.78 -10.18
C ALA A 90 -1.71 -7.97 -9.34
N ALA A 91 -2.57 -6.94 -9.26
CA ALA A 91 -3.75 -6.92 -8.40
C ALA A 91 -3.48 -7.31 -6.93
N CYS A 92 -2.30 -6.95 -6.40
CA CYS A 92 -1.88 -7.31 -5.03
C CYS A 92 -2.30 -6.31 -3.94
N MET A 93 -3.01 -5.24 -4.29
CA MET A 93 -3.49 -4.23 -3.34
C MET A 93 -4.99 -4.07 -3.44
N LYS A 94 -5.65 -3.93 -2.29
CA LYS A 94 -7.09 -3.64 -2.18
C LYS A 94 -7.35 -2.49 -1.22
N TYR A 95 -8.28 -1.61 -1.58
CA TYR A 95 -8.77 -0.53 -0.73
C TYR A 95 -10.17 -0.85 -0.22
N GLY A 96 -10.43 -0.54 1.04
CA GLY A 96 -11.74 -0.76 1.65
C GLY A 96 -11.78 -0.37 3.11
N LYS A 97 -12.93 -0.64 3.74
CA LYS A 97 -13.09 -0.54 5.19
C LYS A 97 -12.23 -1.59 5.87
N ILE A 98 -11.58 -1.23 6.97
CA ILE A 98 -10.69 -2.13 7.71
C ILE A 98 -11.40 -3.42 8.11
N GLU A 99 -12.65 -3.33 8.59
CA GLU A 99 -13.46 -4.48 9.01
C GLU A 99 -13.71 -5.49 7.89
N ASP A 100 -13.86 -5.01 6.66
CA ASP A 100 -14.08 -5.87 5.49
C ASP A 100 -12.76 -6.46 5.01
N LEU A 101 -11.70 -5.65 4.97
CA LEU A 101 -10.36 -6.08 4.58
C LEU A 101 -9.80 -7.18 5.50
N VAL A 102 -10.10 -7.12 6.80
CA VAL A 102 -9.69 -8.18 7.75
C VAL A 102 -10.30 -9.53 7.38
N LYS A 103 -11.56 -9.56 6.91
CA LYS A 103 -12.22 -10.81 6.50
C LYS A 103 -11.62 -11.39 5.21
N GLU A 104 -11.06 -10.53 4.37
CA GLU A 104 -10.41 -10.91 3.12
C GLU A 104 -8.96 -11.36 3.31
N MET A 105 -8.36 -11.07 4.46
CA MET A 105 -7.02 -11.51 4.85
C MET A 105 -7.03 -13.02 5.14
N THR A 106 -7.04 -13.82 4.07
CA THR A 106 -7.19 -15.28 4.11
C THR A 106 -5.87 -16.02 3.87
N LYS A 107 -4.85 -15.33 3.37
CA LYS A 107 -3.54 -15.90 3.04
C LYS A 107 -2.45 -15.39 3.98
N PRO A 108 -1.37 -16.17 4.18
CA PRO A 108 -0.16 -15.67 4.81
C PRO A 108 0.41 -14.44 4.08
N ARG A 109 1.25 -13.65 4.76
CA ARG A 109 2.01 -12.53 4.16
C ARG A 109 1.17 -11.43 3.51
N MET A 110 -0.11 -11.35 3.88
CA MET A 110 -0.92 -10.17 3.65
C MET A 110 -0.72 -9.16 4.80
N VAL A 111 -0.70 -7.88 4.47
CA VAL A 111 -0.51 -6.79 5.42
C VAL A 111 -1.66 -5.80 5.30
N LEU A 112 -2.27 -5.49 6.44
CA LEU A 112 -3.23 -4.41 6.56
C LEU A 112 -2.51 -3.14 6.98
N TRP A 113 -2.72 -2.06 6.22
CA TRP A 113 -2.08 -0.78 6.47
C TRP A 113 -3.13 0.34 6.50
N ALA A 114 -2.97 1.27 7.43
CA ALA A 114 -3.78 2.48 7.52
C ALA A 114 -2.89 3.70 7.83
N PRO A 115 -3.19 4.88 7.22
CA PRO A 115 -2.41 6.09 7.44
C PRO A 115 -2.62 6.65 8.85
N ARG A 116 -1.71 7.52 9.29
CA ARG A 116 -1.93 8.35 10.48
C ARG A 116 -3.09 9.32 10.22
N ALA A 117 -3.88 9.55 11.27
CA ALA A 117 -5.04 10.46 11.26
C ALA A 117 -4.64 11.93 11.43
#